data_AF-A0AAD4LR63-F1
#
_entry.id   AF-A0AAD4LR63-F1
#
_cell.length_a   1.000
_cell.length_b   1.000
_cell.length_c   1.000
_cell.angle_alpha   90.00
_cell.angle_beta   90.00
_cell.angle_gamma   90.00
#
_symmetry.space_group_name_H-M   'P 1'
#
loop_
_entity.id
_entity.type
_entity.pdbx_description
1 polymer ?
#
loop_
_entity_poly.entity_id
_entity_poly.type
_entity_poly.pdbx_seq_one_letter_code
_entity_poly.pdbx_strand_id
1 'polypeptide(L)'
;MSSEPDKVLQDLLKLPFGPYLSETILNDKSKKRLLLGNLMLSYNDRPTGFDRTEFEDPFVPLNATYLPPIESGSRVLFRGVVSIPAVTHLSSTGIQYLNRDFKERVVGSVLNGIVRARKYSSFSLESVFGLKAKQKKLPDAEQYQVRVLIQGFMRSTASFMRSDVVPDGLLFDTANAARTCYRTFEVVSMDVETYKLSRTFLFRHHTLRTMRDILKSYTSGVPTHKRTPQWFIEHYLRGFAYPPHRRWNRINSIEDAESSDESPNGMDEVSSSRPANAKTHRPRHLRIVHKNEVWSIFASHSEWIFSLVQNHKDLKGEVHGYGWESFRANVPRLRVTATSDKETNGKWGLRDEQEEGGHVCETCPVVNIPAPAPKPKSKSQPTTTTAKKRKRRTKSPPAPPSPKRHHSIVASSSKGRDDSRFDEHLDNIYDSDFSQVSTSSNHSSSKTAALGSFPLHGLLQHLPPEIFTPPTLPANMLWQCPVGGGTCSYVINMCRLSVDNLGLVRMRVPNDSIDYLLNNDWKYNDEQVMTIFYEIVNAHWEVHLRELDIRYMRGGDASSFQWIHPWRQKPWPTKKWRQKQRRAQQSALAMKRESPEV
;
A
#
# COMPACT_ATOMS: atom_id res chain seq x y z
N MET A 1 -13.60 -9.89 32.69
CA MET A 1 -12.13 -9.93 32.83
C MET A 1 -11.59 -10.94 31.82
N SER A 2 -10.95 -10.49 30.74
CA SER A 2 -10.24 -11.42 29.86
C SER A 2 -9.11 -12.07 30.64
N SER A 3 -8.97 -13.38 30.51
CA SER A 3 -7.95 -14.09 31.25
C SER A 3 -6.57 -13.63 30.74
N GLU A 4 -5.61 -13.40 31.63
CA GLU A 4 -4.22 -13.06 31.28
C GLU A 4 -3.62 -13.86 30.10
N PRO A 5 -3.85 -15.19 29.95
CA PRO A 5 -3.36 -15.95 28.79
C PRO A 5 -3.99 -15.54 27.45
N ASP A 6 -5.20 -14.95 27.45
CA ASP A 6 -5.82 -14.46 26.22
C ASP A 6 -5.05 -13.27 25.63
N LYS A 7 -4.62 -12.33 26.49
CA LYS A 7 -3.87 -11.15 26.05
C LYS A 7 -2.54 -11.52 25.43
N VAL A 8 -1.81 -12.44 26.06
CA VAL A 8 -0.54 -12.96 25.53
C VAL A 8 -0.73 -13.59 24.15
N LEU A 9 -1.76 -14.42 23.97
CA LEU A 9 -2.02 -15.04 22.69
C LEU A 9 -2.39 -14.00 21.62
N GLN A 10 -3.20 -12.99 21.98
CA GLN A 10 -3.54 -11.89 21.09
C GLN A 10 -2.30 -11.10 20.65
N ASP A 11 -1.37 -10.83 21.58
CA ASP A 11 -0.11 -10.16 21.27
C ASP A 11 0.76 -10.97 20.30
N LEU A 12 0.84 -12.29 20.48
CA LEU A 12 1.56 -13.20 19.56
C LEU A 12 0.97 -13.18 18.14
N LEU A 13 -0.36 -13.04 18.03
CA LEU A 13 -1.12 -12.98 16.77
C LEU A 13 -1.27 -11.54 16.21
N LYS A 14 -0.80 -10.53 16.95
CA LYS A 14 -0.91 -9.11 16.56
C LYS A 14 -0.07 -8.77 15.33
N LEU A 15 1.02 -9.50 15.07
CA LEU A 15 1.83 -9.34 13.88
C LEU A 15 1.58 -10.49 12.89
N PRO A 16 1.52 -10.23 11.57
CA PRO A 16 1.38 -11.31 10.60
C PRO A 16 2.63 -12.21 10.58
N PHE A 17 2.45 -13.51 10.34
CA PHE A 17 3.54 -14.49 10.11
C PHE A 17 4.11 -14.36 8.69
N GLY A 18 5.38 -14.74 8.46
CA GLY A 18 6.02 -14.66 7.14
C GLY A 18 7.02 -13.50 6.97
N PRO A 19 7.44 -13.18 5.74
CA PRO A 19 6.72 -13.44 4.48
C PRO A 19 6.87 -14.87 3.94
N TYR A 20 5.79 -15.42 3.36
CA TYR A 20 5.83 -16.71 2.66
C TYR A 20 5.34 -16.61 1.22
N LEU A 21 5.80 -17.49 0.34
CA LEU A 21 5.20 -17.63 -0.99
C LEU A 21 3.75 -18.12 -0.84
N SER A 22 2.83 -17.46 -1.55
CA SER A 22 1.40 -17.82 -1.55
C SER A 22 1.20 -19.31 -1.86
N GLU A 23 1.86 -19.83 -2.90
CA GLU A 23 1.79 -21.23 -3.34
C GLU A 23 2.28 -22.23 -2.29
N THR A 24 3.25 -21.85 -1.48
CA THR A 24 3.80 -22.72 -0.42
C THR A 24 2.89 -22.76 0.80
N ILE A 25 2.33 -21.62 1.21
CA ILE A 25 1.60 -21.52 2.48
C ILE A 25 0.11 -21.89 2.36
N LEU A 26 -0.54 -21.51 1.26
CA LEU A 26 -1.95 -21.75 1.02
C LEU A 26 -2.12 -23.03 0.19
N ASN A 27 -3.20 -23.77 0.43
CA ASN A 27 -3.52 -24.96 -0.37
C ASN A 27 -4.50 -24.66 -1.51
N ASP A 28 -4.81 -25.66 -2.32
CA ASP A 28 -5.74 -25.51 -3.44
C ASP A 28 -7.22 -25.47 -3.00
N LYS A 29 -7.55 -25.87 -1.77
CA LYS A 29 -8.91 -25.71 -1.23
C LYS A 29 -9.22 -24.25 -0.91
N SER A 30 -8.20 -23.42 -0.74
CA SER A 30 -8.33 -21.97 -0.62
C SER A 30 -8.57 -21.26 -1.97
N LYS A 31 -9.02 -21.99 -3.01
CA LYS A 31 -9.48 -21.41 -4.29
C LYS A 31 -10.67 -20.45 -4.14
N LYS A 32 -11.35 -20.48 -2.99
CA LYS A 32 -12.33 -19.45 -2.65
C LYS A 32 -11.63 -18.11 -2.49
N ARG A 33 -12.28 -17.05 -2.96
CA ARG A 33 -11.85 -15.65 -2.85
C ARG A 33 -11.26 -15.35 -1.46
N LEU A 34 -9.98 -14.98 -1.44
CA LEU A 34 -9.28 -14.61 -0.21
C LEU A 34 -9.20 -13.09 -0.10
N LEU A 35 -9.36 -12.58 1.11
CA LEU A 35 -9.21 -11.17 1.41
C LEU A 35 -7.73 -10.85 1.61
N LEU A 36 -7.21 -9.89 0.85
CA LEU A 36 -5.85 -9.40 0.95
C LEU A 36 -5.84 -7.97 1.49
N GLY A 37 -5.30 -7.79 2.69
CA GLY A 37 -5.02 -6.48 3.27
C GLY A 37 -3.60 -6.02 2.99
N ASN A 38 -3.38 -4.71 3.06
CA ASN A 38 -2.08 -4.06 2.91
C ASN A 38 -1.31 -4.54 1.67
N LEU A 39 -1.98 -4.55 0.51
CA LEU A 39 -1.36 -4.90 -0.77
C LEU A 39 -0.24 -3.91 -1.10
N MET A 40 0.97 -4.43 -1.25
CA MET A 40 2.14 -3.70 -1.72
C MET A 40 2.60 -4.31 -3.05
N LEU A 41 2.81 -3.46 -4.05
CA LEU A 41 3.37 -3.85 -5.34
C LEU A 41 4.80 -3.35 -5.46
N SER A 42 5.66 -4.16 -6.05
CA SER A 42 7.05 -3.80 -6.32
C SER A 42 7.56 -4.37 -7.64
N TYR A 43 8.43 -3.62 -8.30
CA TYR A 43 9.11 -3.99 -9.53
C TYR A 43 10.58 -3.60 -9.41
N ASN A 44 11.49 -4.55 -9.65
CA ASN A 44 12.94 -4.39 -9.41
C ASN A 44 13.24 -3.83 -8.01
N ASP A 45 12.61 -4.42 -6.99
CA ASP A 45 12.72 -4.04 -5.57
C ASP A 45 12.31 -2.60 -5.22
N ARG A 46 11.66 -1.89 -6.15
CA ARG A 46 11.11 -0.55 -5.91
C ARG A 46 9.59 -0.62 -5.81
N PRO A 47 8.95 0.16 -4.91
CA PRO A 47 7.51 0.29 -4.88
C PRO A 47 6.96 0.69 -6.26
N THR A 48 5.85 0.08 -6.65
CA THR A 48 5.09 0.43 -7.86
C THR A 48 3.60 0.47 -7.54
N GLY A 49 2.79 0.88 -8.50
CA GLY A 49 1.34 0.86 -8.42
C GLY A 49 0.70 0.54 -9.76
N PHE A 50 -0.63 0.50 -9.78
CA PHE A 50 -1.41 0.11 -10.93
C PHE A 50 -1.30 1.08 -12.11
N ASP A 51 -0.92 2.34 -11.87
CA ASP A 51 -0.69 3.31 -12.95
C ASP A 51 0.42 2.87 -13.92
N ARG A 52 1.37 2.05 -13.44
CA ARG A 52 2.46 1.49 -14.25
C ARG A 52 2.25 0.07 -14.72
N THR A 53 1.46 -0.72 -14.01
CA THR A 53 1.25 -2.15 -14.32
C THR A 53 0.04 -2.40 -15.20
N GLU A 54 -0.98 -1.54 -15.12
CA GLU A 54 -2.28 -1.70 -15.81
C GLU A 54 -2.40 -0.70 -16.96
N PHE A 55 -1.40 -0.71 -17.83
CA PHE A 55 -1.31 0.26 -18.91
C PHE A 55 -2.11 -0.19 -20.15
N GLU A 56 -3.10 0.61 -20.54
CA GLU A 56 -3.79 0.49 -21.84
C GLU A 56 -3.10 1.43 -22.85
N ASP A 57 -2.18 0.88 -23.64
CA ASP A 57 -1.51 1.54 -24.78
C ASP A 57 -2.55 2.11 -25.76
N PRO A 58 -2.46 3.38 -26.23
CA PRO A 58 -1.34 4.34 -26.12
C PRO A 58 -1.44 5.44 -25.06
N PHE A 59 -2.39 5.38 -24.13
CA PHE A 59 -2.74 6.56 -23.32
C PHE A 59 -2.03 6.59 -21.95
N VAL A 60 -0.71 6.80 -21.96
CA VAL A 60 0.09 6.99 -20.74
C VAL A 60 -0.48 8.20 -20.02
N PRO A 61 -1.06 8.05 -18.81
CA PRO A 61 -1.50 9.22 -18.08
C PRO A 61 -0.30 10.17 -17.88
N LEU A 62 -0.55 11.48 -17.98
CA LEU A 62 0.50 12.51 -17.88
C LEU A 62 1.30 12.44 -16.57
N ASN A 63 0.78 11.79 -15.54
CA ASN A 63 1.50 11.54 -14.30
C ASN A 63 2.46 10.34 -14.36
N ALA A 64 2.22 9.37 -15.26
CA ALA A 64 3.10 8.25 -15.52
C ALA A 64 4.30 8.63 -16.42
N THR A 65 4.34 9.87 -16.93
CA THR A 65 5.46 10.37 -17.75
C THR A 65 6.80 10.31 -17.02
N TYR A 66 6.81 10.30 -15.67
CA TYR A 66 8.03 10.21 -14.87
C TYR A 66 8.47 8.78 -14.55
N LEU A 67 7.60 7.77 -14.74
CA LEU A 67 7.93 6.39 -14.49
C LEU A 67 7.40 5.53 -15.65
N PRO A 68 8.27 5.01 -16.53
CA PRO A 68 7.83 4.33 -17.74
C PRO A 68 6.91 3.15 -17.39
N PRO A 69 5.90 2.86 -18.24
CA PRO A 69 5.09 1.67 -18.13
C PRO A 69 5.97 0.43 -17.93
N ILE A 70 5.53 -0.49 -17.08
CA ILE A 70 6.23 -1.75 -16.91
C ILE A 70 5.93 -2.62 -18.13
N GLU A 71 6.97 -3.16 -18.76
CA GLU A 71 6.82 -3.99 -19.96
C GLU A 71 5.87 -5.17 -19.72
N SER A 72 4.99 -5.44 -20.68
CA SER A 72 4.05 -6.55 -20.61
C SER A 72 4.79 -7.88 -20.39
N GLY A 73 4.34 -8.66 -19.41
CA GLY A 73 4.98 -9.92 -19.02
C GLY A 73 6.07 -9.79 -17.95
N SER A 74 6.44 -8.56 -17.57
CA SER A 74 7.31 -8.31 -16.42
C SER A 74 6.74 -8.90 -15.13
N ARG A 75 7.62 -9.44 -14.29
CA ARG A 75 7.22 -10.02 -12.99
C ARG A 75 7.09 -8.92 -11.94
N VAL A 76 5.85 -8.49 -11.68
CA VAL A 76 5.54 -7.58 -10.57
C VAL A 76 5.37 -8.41 -9.30
N LEU A 77 6.21 -8.16 -8.30
CA LEU A 77 6.12 -8.81 -7.00
C LEU A 77 5.02 -8.12 -6.19
N PHE A 78 4.05 -8.89 -5.69
CA PHE A 78 3.10 -8.42 -4.70
C PHE A 78 3.43 -8.97 -3.31
N ARG A 79 3.11 -8.21 -2.28
CA ARG A 79 3.04 -8.65 -0.89
C ARG A 79 1.73 -8.20 -0.28
N GLY A 80 1.20 -8.95 0.67
CA GLY A 80 0.01 -8.54 1.41
C GLY A 80 -0.33 -9.48 2.54
N VAL A 81 -1.20 -9.05 3.43
CA VAL A 81 -1.62 -9.81 4.60
C VAL A 81 -2.94 -10.50 4.32
N VAL A 82 -2.95 -11.83 4.40
CA VAL A 82 -4.16 -12.64 4.33
C VAL A 82 -4.54 -13.11 5.72
N SER A 83 -5.82 -12.96 6.03
CA SER A 83 -6.42 -13.53 7.22
C SER A 83 -6.86 -14.97 6.96
N ILE A 84 -6.30 -15.92 7.71
CA ILE A 84 -6.60 -17.35 7.54
C ILE A 84 -7.83 -17.70 8.39
N PRO A 85 -8.95 -18.11 7.75
CA PRO A 85 -10.17 -18.41 8.50
C PRO A 85 -10.09 -19.77 9.21
N ALA A 86 -9.43 -20.76 8.60
CA ALA A 86 -9.33 -22.12 9.12
C ALA A 86 -8.02 -22.80 8.69
N VAL A 87 -7.55 -23.79 9.46
CA VAL A 87 -6.37 -24.62 9.16
C VAL A 87 -6.48 -25.28 7.78
N THR A 88 -7.71 -25.64 7.37
CA THR A 88 -7.99 -26.29 6.08
C THR A 88 -7.70 -25.42 4.85
N HIS A 89 -7.33 -24.14 5.03
CA HIS A 89 -6.87 -23.26 3.95
C HIS A 89 -5.33 -23.29 3.78
N LEU A 90 -4.62 -23.89 4.72
CA LEU A 90 -3.16 -24.01 4.70
C LEU A 90 -2.73 -25.32 4.03
N SER A 91 -1.60 -25.30 3.35
CA SER A 91 -0.94 -26.54 2.89
C SER A 91 -0.30 -27.26 4.09
N SER A 92 0.05 -28.54 3.93
CA SER A 92 0.79 -29.28 4.97
C SER A 92 2.12 -28.60 5.30
N THR A 93 2.87 -28.18 4.28
CA THR A 93 4.11 -27.41 4.43
C THR A 93 3.86 -26.06 5.12
N GLY A 94 2.76 -25.39 4.78
CA GLY A 94 2.39 -24.12 5.38
C GLY A 94 2.06 -24.24 6.87
N ILE A 95 1.38 -25.32 7.27
CA ILE A 95 1.13 -25.64 8.69
C ILE A 95 2.46 -25.82 9.43
N GLN A 96 3.43 -26.53 8.84
CA GLN A 96 4.75 -26.73 9.45
C GLN A 96 5.49 -25.41 9.66
N TYR A 97 5.55 -24.54 8.64
CA TYR A 97 6.20 -23.24 8.75
C TYR A 97 5.51 -22.33 9.76
N LEU A 98 4.18 -22.24 9.74
CA LEU A 98 3.45 -21.42 10.71
C LEU A 98 3.60 -21.94 12.14
N ASN A 99 3.59 -23.26 12.35
CA ASN A 99 3.84 -23.85 13.67
C ASN A 99 5.26 -23.55 14.18
N ARG A 100 6.27 -23.60 13.30
CA ARG A 100 7.65 -23.23 13.65
C ARG A 100 7.73 -21.77 14.07
N ASP A 101 7.29 -20.84 13.21
CA ASP A 101 7.36 -19.40 13.50
C ASP A 101 6.50 -19.02 14.72
N PHE A 102 5.38 -19.71 14.95
CA PHE A 102 4.57 -19.54 16.15
C PHE A 102 5.34 -19.97 17.41
N LYS A 103 5.99 -21.14 17.39
CA LYS A 103 6.84 -21.61 18.51
C LYS A 103 8.00 -20.65 18.78
N GLU A 104 8.67 -20.16 17.73
CA GLU A 104 9.75 -19.18 17.86
C GLU A 104 9.28 -17.90 18.56
N ARG A 105 8.11 -17.36 18.20
CA ARG A 105 7.54 -16.20 18.90
C ARG A 105 7.17 -16.47 20.35
N VAL A 106 6.65 -17.66 20.64
CA VAL A 106 6.35 -18.09 22.02
C VAL A 106 7.64 -18.14 22.83
N VAL A 107 8.68 -18.80 22.32
CA VAL A 107 10.01 -18.88 22.97
C VAL A 107 10.58 -17.49 23.19
N GLY A 108 10.58 -16.63 22.18
CA GLY A 108 11.04 -15.24 22.31
C GLY A 108 10.26 -14.45 23.37
N SER A 109 8.95 -14.64 23.46
CA SER A 109 8.12 -13.96 24.47
C SER A 109 8.36 -14.49 25.89
N VAL A 110 8.72 -15.78 26.04
CA VAL A 110 9.14 -16.37 27.32
C VAL A 110 10.50 -15.81 27.75
N LEU A 111 11.47 -15.75 26.84
CA LEU A 111 12.80 -15.20 27.12
C LEU A 111 12.73 -13.71 27.53
N ASN A 112 11.81 -12.95 26.93
CA ASN A 112 11.58 -11.55 27.27
C ASN A 112 10.79 -11.34 28.58
N GLY A 113 10.46 -12.41 29.31
CA GLY A 113 9.70 -12.32 30.57
C GLY A 113 8.23 -11.87 30.41
N ILE A 114 7.77 -11.68 29.18
CA ILE A 114 6.37 -11.36 28.87
C ILE A 114 5.47 -12.56 29.24
N VAL A 115 6.02 -13.77 29.14
CA VAL A 115 5.25 -15.01 29.24
C VAL A 115 5.90 -16.02 30.20
N ARG A 116 5.13 -16.58 31.15
CA ARG A 116 5.62 -17.61 32.08
C ARG A 116 5.75 -18.99 31.39
N ALA A 117 6.94 -19.57 31.39
CA ALA A 117 7.28 -20.82 30.68
C ALA A 117 6.31 -22.01 30.89
N ARG A 118 5.79 -22.22 32.11
CA ARG A 118 4.98 -23.42 32.45
C ARG A 118 3.62 -23.50 31.76
N LYS A 119 3.05 -22.41 31.28
CA LYS A 119 1.69 -22.39 30.70
C LYS A 119 1.65 -22.69 29.19
N TYR A 120 2.79 -22.81 28.51
CA TYR A 120 2.82 -22.67 27.04
C TYR A 120 3.32 -23.87 26.24
N SER A 121 3.67 -24.99 26.88
CA SER A 121 3.95 -26.25 26.18
C SER A 121 2.75 -26.78 25.37
N SER A 122 1.53 -26.30 25.66
CA SER A 122 0.30 -26.72 25.01
C SER A 122 -0.19 -25.82 23.87
N PHE A 123 0.41 -24.65 23.62
CA PHE A 123 -0.05 -23.80 22.51
C PHE A 123 0.47 -24.33 21.19
N SER A 124 -0.44 -24.90 20.42
CA SER A 124 -0.23 -25.23 19.01
C SER A 124 -1.09 -24.33 18.12
N LEU A 125 -0.73 -24.18 16.85
CA LEU A 125 -1.54 -23.41 15.91
C LEU A 125 -2.97 -23.99 15.80
N GLU A 126 -3.11 -25.32 15.87
CA GLU A 126 -4.39 -26.01 15.88
C GLU A 126 -5.24 -25.62 17.10
N SER A 127 -4.62 -25.45 18.27
CA SER A 127 -5.31 -24.95 19.46
C SER A 127 -5.86 -23.53 19.25
N VAL A 128 -5.11 -22.64 18.58
CA VAL A 128 -5.54 -21.28 18.25
C VAL A 128 -6.75 -21.29 17.31
N PHE A 129 -6.70 -22.09 16.25
CA PHE A 129 -7.85 -22.24 15.35
C PHE A 129 -9.05 -22.90 16.04
N GLY A 130 -8.82 -23.85 16.96
CA GLY A 130 -9.85 -24.45 17.78
C GLY A 130 -10.52 -23.45 18.72
N LEU A 131 -9.75 -22.55 19.35
CA LEU A 131 -10.27 -21.45 20.17
C LEU A 131 -11.13 -20.51 19.33
N LYS A 132 -10.64 -20.07 18.17
CA LYS A 132 -11.39 -19.22 17.24
C LYS A 132 -12.72 -19.87 16.80
N ALA A 133 -12.70 -21.17 16.50
CA ALA A 133 -13.91 -21.90 16.11
C ALA A 133 -14.95 -21.95 17.24
N LYS A 134 -14.50 -22.14 18.49
CA LYS A 134 -15.37 -22.12 19.68
C LYS A 134 -15.95 -20.73 19.95
N GLN A 135 -15.18 -19.68 19.69
CA GLN A 135 -15.58 -18.29 19.95
C GLN A 135 -16.33 -17.62 18.78
N LYS A 136 -16.68 -18.34 17.71
CA LYS A 136 -17.30 -17.75 16.51
C LYS A 136 -18.56 -16.88 16.76
N LYS A 137 -19.25 -17.08 17.89
CA LYS A 137 -20.44 -16.31 18.28
C LYS A 137 -20.13 -15.01 19.04
N LEU A 138 -18.88 -14.81 19.45
CA LEU A 138 -18.45 -13.65 20.21
C LEU A 138 -17.90 -12.57 19.26
N PRO A 139 -18.18 -11.28 19.52
CA PRO A 139 -17.63 -10.17 18.74
C PRO A 139 -16.09 -10.15 18.73
N ASP A 140 -15.45 -10.70 19.76
CA ASP A 140 -13.99 -10.75 19.91
C ASP A 140 -13.30 -11.84 19.07
N ALA A 141 -14.03 -12.65 18.29
CA ALA A 141 -13.47 -13.75 17.51
C ALA A 141 -12.39 -13.29 16.50
N GLU A 142 -12.39 -12.01 16.11
CA GLU A 142 -11.38 -11.42 15.23
C GLU A 142 -10.00 -11.31 15.88
N GLN A 143 -9.93 -11.23 17.21
CA GLN A 143 -8.68 -11.10 17.96
C GLN A 143 -7.79 -12.36 17.85
N TYR A 144 -8.40 -13.52 17.56
CA TYR A 144 -7.72 -14.81 17.36
C TYR A 144 -7.48 -15.13 15.89
N GLN A 145 -7.54 -14.13 15.01
CA GLN A 145 -7.32 -14.33 13.58
C GLN A 145 -5.83 -14.48 13.27
N VAL A 146 -5.44 -15.68 12.82
CA VAL A 146 -4.10 -15.93 12.28
C VAL A 146 -3.95 -15.14 10.97
N ARG A 147 -3.01 -14.18 10.97
CA ARG A 147 -2.69 -13.34 9.82
C ARG A 147 -1.34 -13.73 9.24
N VAL A 148 -1.26 -13.79 7.92
CA VAL A 148 -0.07 -14.26 7.21
C VAL A 148 0.30 -13.24 6.14
N LEU A 149 1.52 -12.73 6.21
CA LEU A 149 2.13 -11.95 5.15
C LEU A 149 2.55 -12.92 4.02
N ILE A 150 1.85 -12.84 2.90
CA ILE A 150 2.14 -13.61 1.71
C ILE A 150 2.82 -12.75 0.65
N GLN A 151 3.56 -13.40 -0.25
CA GLN A 151 4.13 -12.78 -1.42
C GLN A 151 4.03 -13.70 -2.64
N GLY A 152 4.14 -13.12 -3.83
CA GLY A 152 4.15 -13.84 -5.10
C GLY A 152 4.22 -12.86 -6.27
N PHE A 153 3.98 -13.36 -7.48
CA PHE A 153 4.01 -12.53 -8.67
C PHE A 153 2.60 -12.31 -9.22
N MET A 154 2.30 -11.07 -9.57
CA MET A 154 1.08 -10.71 -10.29
C MET A 154 1.16 -11.29 -11.70
N ARG A 155 0.05 -11.86 -12.20
CA ARG A 155 -0.01 -12.45 -13.54
C ARG A 155 -0.93 -11.70 -14.47
N SER A 156 -2.15 -11.45 -14.02
CA SER A 156 -3.20 -10.82 -14.81
C SER A 156 -3.30 -9.35 -14.46
N THR A 157 -3.97 -8.63 -15.37
CA THR A 157 -4.39 -7.27 -15.13
C THR A 157 -5.36 -7.21 -13.95
N ALA A 158 -5.15 -6.25 -13.06
CA ALA A 158 -6.05 -6.03 -11.96
C ALA A 158 -7.44 -5.60 -12.45
N SER A 159 -8.47 -6.21 -11.90
CA SER A 159 -9.87 -5.93 -12.21
C SER A 159 -10.48 -5.11 -11.08
N PHE A 160 -10.53 -3.78 -11.26
CA PHE A 160 -11.17 -2.87 -10.31
C PHE A 160 -12.57 -2.49 -10.77
N MET A 161 -13.59 -2.82 -9.96
CA MET A 161 -15.01 -2.53 -10.25
C MET A 161 -15.52 -3.04 -11.61
N ARG A 162 -14.88 -4.09 -12.14
CA ARG A 162 -15.22 -4.72 -13.43
C ARG A 162 -15.64 -6.18 -13.29
N SER A 163 -15.33 -6.81 -12.16
CA SER A 163 -15.67 -8.21 -11.90
C SER A 163 -17.07 -8.30 -11.30
N ASP A 164 -17.89 -9.21 -11.82
CA ASP A 164 -19.19 -9.54 -11.21
C ASP A 164 -19.00 -10.16 -9.80
N VAL A 165 -17.83 -10.72 -9.53
CA VAL A 165 -17.49 -11.34 -8.24
C VAL A 165 -17.21 -10.28 -7.17
N VAL A 166 -16.57 -9.18 -7.55
CA VAL A 166 -16.22 -8.06 -6.67
C VAL A 166 -16.60 -6.76 -7.38
N PRO A 167 -17.90 -6.43 -7.42
CA PRO A 167 -18.42 -5.33 -8.24
C PRO A 167 -17.95 -3.96 -7.77
N ASP A 168 -17.62 -3.83 -6.48
CA ASP A 168 -17.26 -2.57 -5.83
C ASP A 168 -15.83 -2.59 -5.26
N GLY A 169 -14.98 -3.52 -5.72
CA GLY A 169 -13.64 -3.70 -5.18
C GLY A 169 -12.61 -4.09 -6.22
N LEU A 170 -11.40 -4.36 -5.74
CA LEU A 170 -10.22 -4.67 -6.54
C LEU A 170 -9.94 -6.16 -6.46
N LEU A 171 -9.87 -6.80 -7.62
CA LEU A 171 -9.57 -8.21 -7.78
C LEU A 171 -8.26 -8.35 -8.55
N PHE A 172 -7.34 -9.22 -8.12
CA PHE A 172 -6.21 -9.59 -8.96
C PHE A 172 -5.85 -11.07 -8.78
N ASP A 173 -5.23 -11.64 -9.82
CA ASP A 173 -4.81 -13.04 -9.81
C ASP A 173 -3.29 -13.17 -9.75
N THR A 174 -2.85 -14.22 -9.07
CA THR A 174 -1.43 -14.54 -8.90
C THR A 174 -0.98 -15.62 -9.86
N ALA A 175 0.24 -15.50 -10.35
CA ALA A 175 0.94 -16.60 -11.02
C ALA A 175 1.45 -17.60 -9.97
N ASN A 176 1.11 -18.87 -10.14
CA ASN A 176 1.85 -19.98 -9.55
C ASN A 176 3.00 -20.35 -10.49
N ALA A 177 4.18 -20.68 -9.96
CA ALA A 177 5.34 -21.13 -10.72
C ALA A 177 5.02 -22.33 -11.64
N ALA A 178 4.18 -23.25 -11.17
CA ALA A 178 3.72 -24.41 -11.92
C ALA A 178 2.65 -24.09 -12.98
N ARG A 179 2.13 -22.85 -13.06
CA ARG A 179 1.07 -22.38 -13.99
C ARG A 179 -0.23 -23.18 -13.99
N THR A 180 -0.43 -24.15 -13.10
CA THR A 180 -1.62 -25.03 -13.06
C THR A 180 -2.75 -24.51 -12.18
N CYS A 181 -2.48 -23.59 -11.24
CA CYS A 181 -3.46 -23.10 -10.29
C CYS A 181 -3.35 -21.57 -10.15
N TYR A 182 -4.45 -20.86 -10.40
CA TYR A 182 -4.59 -19.43 -10.13
C TYR A 182 -5.27 -19.23 -8.80
N ARG A 183 -4.85 -18.20 -8.08
CA ARG A 183 -5.54 -17.72 -6.89
C ARG A 183 -5.93 -16.29 -7.10
N THR A 184 -7.15 -16.01 -6.68
CA THR A 184 -7.80 -14.72 -6.84
C THR A 184 -7.94 -14.08 -5.47
N PHE A 185 -7.45 -12.85 -5.36
CA PHE A 185 -7.49 -12.06 -4.14
C PHE A 185 -8.41 -10.86 -4.31
N GLU A 186 -9.32 -10.68 -3.35
CA GLU A 186 -10.07 -9.44 -3.15
C GLU A 186 -9.26 -8.53 -2.25
N VAL A 187 -8.82 -7.38 -2.78
CA VAL A 187 -7.99 -6.42 -2.05
C VAL A 187 -8.89 -5.56 -1.17
N VAL A 188 -8.68 -5.68 0.15
CA VAL A 188 -9.43 -4.94 1.17
C VAL A 188 -8.72 -3.65 1.55
N SER A 189 -7.39 -3.65 1.53
CA SER A 189 -6.58 -2.46 1.76
C SER A 189 -5.25 -2.52 1.03
N MET A 190 -4.65 -1.36 0.81
CA MET A 190 -3.44 -1.17 0.03
C MET A 190 -2.39 -0.45 0.88
N ASP A 191 -1.11 -0.78 0.66
CA ASP A 191 0.00 0.00 1.20
C ASP A 191 -0.07 1.44 0.70
N VAL A 192 0.35 2.39 1.54
CA VAL A 192 0.24 3.83 1.26
C VAL A 192 0.99 4.23 -0.01
N GLU A 193 2.19 3.69 -0.24
CA GLU A 193 2.98 4.04 -1.43
C GLU A 193 2.38 3.42 -2.68
N THR A 194 1.96 2.15 -2.61
CA THR A 194 1.24 1.50 -3.73
C THR A 194 -0.07 2.23 -4.04
N TYR A 195 -0.81 2.70 -3.05
CA TYR A 195 -2.04 3.48 -3.24
C TYR A 195 -1.76 4.79 -3.97
N LYS A 196 -0.75 5.56 -3.53
CA LYS A 196 -0.34 6.79 -4.22
C LYS A 196 0.03 6.54 -5.67
N LEU A 197 0.80 5.49 -5.93
CA LEU A 197 1.23 5.07 -7.27
C LEU A 197 0.12 4.39 -8.10
N SER A 198 -1.09 4.23 -7.53
CA SER A 198 -2.26 3.64 -8.19
C SER A 198 -3.43 4.62 -8.28
N ARG A 199 -3.22 5.88 -7.88
CA ARG A 199 -4.28 6.87 -7.68
C ARG A 199 -5.06 7.12 -8.96
N THR A 200 -4.36 7.26 -10.10
CA THR A 200 -5.01 7.56 -11.38
C THR A 200 -5.76 6.35 -11.92
N PHE A 201 -5.21 5.14 -11.81
CA PHE A 201 -5.88 3.90 -12.17
C PHE A 201 -7.19 3.73 -11.39
N LEU A 202 -7.14 3.84 -10.06
CA LEU A 202 -8.32 3.70 -9.21
C LEU A 202 -9.38 4.75 -9.56
N PHE A 203 -8.96 6.00 -9.79
CA PHE A 203 -9.87 7.09 -10.07
C PHE A 203 -10.54 6.99 -11.46
N ARG A 204 -9.79 6.58 -12.49
CA ARG A 204 -10.31 6.25 -13.83
C ARG A 204 -11.43 5.21 -13.75
N HIS A 205 -11.17 4.10 -13.07
CA HIS A 205 -12.14 3.00 -12.94
C HIS A 205 -13.37 3.37 -12.11
N HIS A 206 -13.22 4.19 -11.07
CA HIS A 206 -14.36 4.73 -10.33
C HIS A 206 -15.23 5.65 -11.22
N THR A 207 -14.60 6.46 -12.06
CA THR A 207 -15.29 7.31 -13.05
C THR A 207 -16.07 6.44 -14.04
N LEU A 208 -15.45 5.39 -14.59
CA LEU A 208 -16.12 4.45 -15.50
C LEU A 208 -17.29 3.72 -14.83
N ARG A 209 -17.14 3.26 -13.59
CA ARG A 209 -18.24 2.64 -12.83
C ARG A 209 -19.42 3.60 -12.72
N THR A 210 -19.16 4.86 -12.40
CA THR A 210 -20.22 5.87 -12.29
C THR A 210 -20.89 6.14 -13.63
N MET A 211 -20.13 6.20 -14.72
CA MET A 211 -20.71 6.33 -16.07
C MET A 211 -21.64 5.15 -16.39
N ARG A 212 -21.25 3.92 -16.06
CA ARG A 212 -22.10 2.74 -16.24
C ARG A 212 -23.37 2.80 -15.39
N ASP A 213 -23.27 3.26 -14.14
CA ASP A 213 -24.43 3.38 -13.26
C ASP A 213 -25.41 4.46 -13.76
N ILE A 214 -24.89 5.58 -14.29
CA ILE A 214 -25.70 6.60 -14.98
C ILE A 214 -26.39 6.00 -16.20
N LEU A 215 -25.65 5.27 -17.04
CA LEU A 215 -26.22 4.60 -18.20
C LEU A 215 -27.33 3.62 -17.78
N LYS A 216 -27.08 2.77 -16.79
CA LYS A 216 -28.08 1.83 -16.28
C LYS A 216 -29.34 2.50 -15.74
N SER A 217 -29.20 3.69 -15.14
CA SER A 217 -30.30 4.39 -14.46
C SER A 217 -31.12 5.29 -15.41
N TYR A 218 -30.52 5.81 -16.49
CA TYR A 218 -31.10 6.89 -17.29
C TYR A 218 -31.14 6.63 -18.81
N THR A 219 -30.74 5.44 -19.28
CA THR A 219 -30.67 5.15 -20.73
C THR A 219 -32.02 4.90 -21.40
N SER A 220 -33.07 4.55 -20.65
CA SER A 220 -34.38 4.21 -21.20
C SER A 220 -34.93 5.35 -22.07
N GLY A 221 -34.89 5.19 -23.39
CA GLY A 221 -35.41 6.14 -24.37
C GLY A 221 -34.45 7.27 -24.78
N VAL A 222 -33.21 7.33 -24.25
CA VAL A 222 -32.23 8.36 -24.64
C VAL A 222 -31.33 7.85 -25.77
N PRO A 223 -31.38 8.44 -26.98
CA PRO A 223 -30.51 8.04 -28.09
C PRO A 223 -29.03 8.26 -27.78
N THR A 224 -28.16 7.41 -28.34
CA THR A 224 -26.70 7.47 -28.14
C THR A 224 -26.11 8.85 -28.41
N HIS A 225 -26.56 9.56 -29.46
CA HIS A 225 -26.04 10.89 -29.82
C HIS A 225 -26.33 11.99 -28.78
N LYS A 226 -27.29 11.79 -27.87
CA LYS A 226 -27.59 12.72 -26.77
C LYS A 226 -26.74 12.47 -25.53
N ARG A 227 -26.05 11.33 -25.44
CA ARG A 227 -25.25 10.91 -24.28
C ARG A 227 -23.85 11.55 -24.33
N THR A 228 -23.82 12.87 -24.26
CA THR A 228 -22.62 13.73 -24.29
C THR A 228 -21.99 13.86 -22.90
N PRO A 229 -20.77 14.41 -22.76
CA PRO A 229 -20.19 14.71 -21.44
C PRO A 229 -21.11 15.58 -20.56
N GLN A 230 -21.75 16.59 -21.16
CA GLN A 230 -22.72 17.44 -20.47
C GLN A 230 -23.91 16.64 -19.91
N TRP A 231 -24.42 15.66 -20.68
CA TRP A 231 -25.47 14.75 -20.24
C TRP A 231 -25.05 13.91 -19.04
N PHE A 232 -23.81 13.36 -19.05
CA PHE A 232 -23.28 12.60 -17.91
C PHE A 232 -23.18 13.46 -16.64
N ILE A 233 -22.75 14.72 -16.78
CA ILE A 233 -22.61 15.65 -15.64
C ILE A 233 -23.96 15.97 -15.03
N GLU A 234 -24.96 16.31 -15.84
CA GLU A 234 -26.32 16.60 -15.37
C GLU A 234 -26.91 15.41 -14.60
N HIS A 235 -26.75 14.21 -15.13
CA HIS A 235 -27.28 12.99 -14.51
C HIS A 235 -26.46 12.55 -13.28
N TYR A 236 -25.15 12.83 -13.25
CA TYR A 236 -24.34 12.66 -12.05
C TYR A 236 -24.84 13.57 -10.92
N LEU A 237 -25.01 14.87 -11.19
CA LEU A 237 -25.48 15.83 -10.21
C LEU A 237 -26.86 15.44 -9.66
N ARG A 238 -27.80 15.14 -10.56
CA ARG A 238 -29.17 14.75 -10.21
C ARG A 238 -29.27 13.41 -9.49
N GLY A 239 -28.51 12.41 -9.93
CA GLY A 239 -28.67 11.01 -9.51
C GLY A 239 -27.71 10.54 -8.41
N PHE A 240 -26.57 11.20 -8.25
CA PHE A 240 -25.48 10.73 -7.40
C PHE A 240 -25.00 11.81 -6.43
N ALA A 241 -24.83 13.06 -6.89
CA ALA A 241 -24.34 14.12 -6.02
C ALA A 241 -25.39 14.59 -5.01
N TYR A 242 -26.57 14.99 -5.46
CA TYR A 242 -27.59 15.62 -4.59
C TYR A 242 -28.50 14.65 -3.81
N PRO A 243 -28.83 13.42 -4.28
CA PRO A 243 -29.73 12.55 -3.52
C PRO A 243 -29.19 12.15 -2.15
N PRO A 244 -29.96 12.34 -1.06
CA PRO A 244 -29.48 12.06 0.30
C PRO A 244 -28.99 10.64 0.55
N HIS A 245 -29.62 9.66 -0.09
CA HIS A 245 -29.28 8.24 0.07
C HIS A 245 -28.03 7.82 -0.72
N ARG A 246 -27.54 8.64 -1.66
CA ARG A 246 -26.34 8.39 -2.49
C ARG A 246 -25.11 9.17 -2.04
N ARG A 247 -25.19 9.93 -0.93
CA ARG A 247 -24.09 10.73 -0.35
C ARG A 247 -22.78 9.94 -0.15
N TRP A 248 -22.90 8.63 0.07
CA TRP A 248 -21.79 7.72 0.31
C TRP A 248 -21.07 7.23 -0.95
N ASN A 249 -21.68 7.41 -2.13
CA ASN A 249 -21.23 6.84 -3.41
C ASN A 249 -20.80 7.93 -4.40
N ARG A 250 -20.50 9.15 -3.93
CA ARG A 250 -20.02 10.23 -4.78
C ARG A 250 -18.61 9.89 -5.31
N ILE A 251 -18.36 10.18 -6.58
CA ILE A 251 -16.99 10.33 -7.11
C ILE A 251 -16.41 11.55 -6.40
N ASN A 252 -15.83 11.41 -5.22
CA ASN A 252 -15.14 12.54 -4.60
C ASN A 252 -13.74 12.66 -5.16
N SER A 253 -13.33 13.91 -5.37
CA SER A 253 -11.94 14.33 -5.37
C SER A 253 -11.23 13.69 -4.17
N ILE A 254 -10.07 13.12 -4.44
CA ILE A 254 -9.25 12.36 -3.50
C ILE A 254 -8.81 13.21 -2.29
N GLU A 255 -8.93 14.53 -2.39
CA GLU A 255 -8.59 15.51 -1.34
C GLU A 255 -9.59 15.50 -0.16
N ASP A 256 -10.86 15.14 -0.37
CA ASP A 256 -11.84 15.06 0.74
C ASP A 256 -11.61 13.86 1.66
N ALA A 257 -10.67 12.97 1.33
CA ALA A 257 -10.26 11.85 2.18
C ALA A 257 -9.42 12.31 3.39
N GLU A 258 -8.89 13.54 3.37
CA GLU A 258 -8.04 14.08 4.44
C GLU A 258 -8.80 14.75 5.60
N SER A 259 -10.13 14.66 5.64
CA SER A 259 -10.92 15.09 6.81
C SER A 259 -10.68 14.15 8.01
N SER A 260 -9.59 14.45 8.71
CA SER A 260 -9.13 14.02 10.03
C SER A 260 -10.18 13.41 10.96
N ASP A 261 -9.80 12.29 11.57
CA ASP A 261 -10.45 11.54 12.65
C ASP A 261 -10.49 12.28 14.00
N GLU A 262 -10.61 13.61 14.02
CA GLU A 262 -10.89 14.32 15.27
C GLU A 262 -12.42 14.35 15.47
N SER A 263 -12.92 13.40 16.26
CA SER A 263 -14.14 13.61 17.03
C SER A 263 -13.76 14.44 18.26
N PRO A 264 -14.41 15.59 18.53
CA PRO A 264 -14.11 16.39 19.72
C PRO A 264 -14.46 15.68 21.03
N ASN A 265 -15.24 14.60 20.99
CA ASN A 265 -15.64 13.85 22.19
C ASN A 265 -15.10 12.42 22.10
N GLY A 266 -14.09 12.15 22.93
CA GLY A 266 -13.56 10.82 23.17
C GLY A 266 -14.56 9.90 23.89
N MET A 267 -14.27 8.60 23.81
CA MET A 267 -15.07 7.47 24.29
C MET A 267 -16.31 7.16 23.46
N ASP A 268 -16.11 6.45 22.35
CA ASP A 268 -16.95 5.28 22.08
C ASP A 268 -16.21 4.26 21.20
N GLU A 269 -16.49 3.00 21.51
CA GLU A 269 -15.81 1.79 21.08
C GLU A 269 -15.43 1.71 19.60
N VAL A 270 -14.16 1.37 19.36
CA VAL A 270 -13.65 0.87 18.08
C VAL A 270 -14.30 -0.48 17.79
N SER A 271 -15.45 -0.47 17.11
CA SER A 271 -16.15 -1.67 16.71
C SER A 271 -15.49 -2.28 15.46
N SER A 272 -14.77 -3.39 15.66
CA SER A 272 -13.92 -4.08 14.68
C SER A 272 -14.68 -4.79 13.54
N SER A 273 -15.99 -4.99 13.68
CA SER A 273 -16.78 -5.72 12.66
C SER A 273 -17.30 -4.79 11.56
N ARG A 274 -16.38 -4.18 10.82
CA ARG A 274 -16.74 -3.29 9.69
C ARG A 274 -17.08 -4.15 8.47
N PRO A 275 -18.34 -4.19 7.98
CA PRO A 275 -18.63 -4.89 6.74
C PRO A 275 -17.80 -4.28 5.61
N ALA A 276 -17.32 -5.10 4.67
CA ALA A 276 -16.57 -4.63 3.50
C ALA A 276 -17.34 -3.56 2.65
N ASN A 277 -18.62 -3.38 2.95
CA ASN A 277 -19.54 -2.43 2.31
C ASN A 277 -19.79 -1.19 3.19
N ALA A 278 -19.06 -1.00 4.29
CA ALA A 278 -19.24 0.12 5.19
C ALA A 278 -18.82 1.41 4.49
N LYS A 279 -19.85 2.06 3.93
CA LYS A 279 -19.97 3.50 3.72
C LYS A 279 -19.15 4.24 4.80
N THR A 280 -18.42 5.29 4.42
CA THR A 280 -17.51 6.02 5.30
C THR A 280 -18.12 6.28 6.70
N HIS A 281 -17.35 6.34 7.79
CA HIS A 281 -17.98 6.45 9.13
C HIS A 281 -18.74 7.77 9.35
N ARG A 282 -18.44 8.82 8.58
CA ARG A 282 -19.16 10.10 8.64
C ARG A 282 -19.87 10.39 7.32
N PRO A 283 -21.15 10.80 7.34
CA PRO A 283 -21.80 11.35 6.16
C PRO A 283 -20.94 12.53 5.72
N ARG A 284 -20.32 12.40 4.55
CA ARG A 284 -19.51 13.47 3.97
C ARG A 284 -20.40 14.70 3.95
N HIS A 285 -19.97 15.76 4.64
CA HIS A 285 -20.79 16.94 4.81
C HIS A 285 -21.23 17.46 3.44
N LEU A 286 -22.45 17.98 3.39
CA LEU A 286 -23.16 18.39 2.18
C LEU A 286 -22.56 19.67 1.58
N ARG A 287 -21.26 19.65 1.25
CA ARG A 287 -20.75 20.55 0.23
C ARG A 287 -21.60 20.35 -1.02
N ILE A 288 -22.20 21.44 -1.49
CA ILE A 288 -22.82 21.51 -2.80
C ILE A 288 -21.69 21.25 -3.80
N VAL A 289 -21.76 20.10 -4.49
CA VAL A 289 -20.81 19.77 -5.55
C VAL A 289 -21.09 20.72 -6.71
N HIS A 290 -20.12 21.55 -7.04
CA HIS A 290 -20.25 22.49 -8.15
C HIS A 290 -20.11 21.74 -9.49
N LYS A 291 -20.83 22.17 -10.52
CA LYS A 291 -20.78 21.56 -11.85
C LYS A 291 -19.34 21.49 -12.42
N ASN A 292 -18.55 22.53 -12.14
CA ASN A 292 -17.16 22.62 -12.60
C ASN A 292 -16.26 21.55 -11.98
N GLU A 293 -16.53 21.12 -10.73
CA GLU A 293 -15.79 20.04 -10.09
C GLU A 293 -15.99 18.73 -10.86
N VAL A 294 -17.24 18.40 -11.18
CA VAL A 294 -17.60 17.20 -11.95
C VAL A 294 -17.03 17.26 -13.37
N TRP A 295 -17.13 18.43 -14.02
CA TRP A 295 -16.48 18.67 -15.32
C TRP A 295 -15.01 18.33 -15.28
N SER A 296 -14.34 18.78 -14.23
CA SER A 296 -12.90 18.65 -14.13
C SER A 296 -12.44 17.20 -13.90
N ILE A 297 -13.26 16.37 -13.23
CA ILE A 297 -13.08 14.92 -13.12
C ILE A 297 -13.18 14.23 -14.50
N PHE A 298 -14.17 14.60 -15.31
CA PHE A 298 -14.27 14.05 -16.68
C PHE A 298 -13.13 14.56 -17.56
N ALA A 299 -12.69 15.81 -17.37
CA ALA A 299 -11.59 16.41 -18.11
C ALA A 299 -10.21 15.84 -17.72
N SER A 300 -9.99 15.42 -16.48
CA SER A 300 -8.75 14.78 -16.06
C SER A 300 -8.54 13.41 -16.70
N HIS A 301 -9.60 12.81 -17.24
CA HIS A 301 -9.57 11.48 -17.86
C HIS A 301 -10.11 11.47 -19.30
N SER A 302 -10.24 12.62 -19.95
CA SER A 302 -10.90 12.72 -21.25
C SER A 302 -10.24 11.85 -22.33
N GLU A 303 -8.91 11.78 -22.38
CA GLU A 303 -8.18 10.91 -23.32
C GLU A 303 -8.50 9.43 -23.09
N TRP A 304 -8.44 8.98 -21.84
CA TRP A 304 -8.74 7.60 -21.47
C TRP A 304 -10.21 7.25 -21.69
N ILE A 305 -11.13 8.13 -21.30
CA ILE A 305 -12.56 7.91 -21.55
C ILE A 305 -12.82 7.82 -23.06
N PHE A 306 -12.24 8.71 -23.86
CA PHE A 306 -12.39 8.68 -25.30
C PHE A 306 -11.88 7.38 -25.92
N SER A 307 -10.74 6.85 -25.45
CA SER A 307 -10.25 5.54 -25.90
C SER A 307 -11.24 4.42 -25.60
N LEU A 308 -11.88 4.43 -24.43
CA LEU A 308 -12.94 3.49 -24.09
C LEU A 308 -14.16 3.64 -25.00
N VAL A 309 -14.55 4.87 -25.35
CA VAL A 309 -15.66 5.13 -26.28
C VAL A 309 -15.40 4.56 -27.68
N GLN A 310 -14.15 4.64 -28.16
CA GLN A 310 -13.80 4.15 -29.51
C GLN A 310 -13.60 2.63 -29.57
N ASN A 311 -12.92 2.09 -28.55
CA ASN A 311 -12.31 0.76 -28.64
C ASN A 311 -12.92 -0.24 -27.67
N HIS A 312 -13.46 0.21 -26.53
CA HIS A 312 -13.81 -0.68 -25.44
C HIS A 312 -15.31 -1.02 -25.41
N LYS A 313 -15.63 -2.31 -25.24
CA LYS A 313 -17.01 -2.84 -25.21
C LYS A 313 -17.92 -2.20 -24.14
N ASP A 314 -17.33 -1.54 -23.15
CA ASP A 314 -18.07 -0.95 -22.04
C ASP A 314 -18.80 0.35 -22.40
N LEU A 315 -18.26 1.13 -23.34
CA LEU A 315 -18.83 2.42 -23.74
C LEU A 315 -19.06 2.52 -25.26
N LYS A 316 -18.43 1.66 -26.07
CA LYS A 316 -18.55 1.68 -27.52
C LYS A 316 -20.00 1.45 -27.96
N GLY A 317 -20.55 2.40 -28.70
CA GLY A 317 -21.95 2.40 -29.16
C GLY A 317 -22.97 2.86 -28.11
N GLU A 318 -22.57 2.94 -26.84
CA GLU A 318 -23.43 3.36 -25.73
C GLU A 318 -23.33 4.86 -25.44
N VAL A 319 -22.32 5.57 -25.95
CA VAL A 319 -22.15 7.01 -25.72
C VAL A 319 -21.85 7.78 -27.01
N HIS A 320 -22.04 9.09 -26.99
CA HIS A 320 -21.86 9.93 -28.18
C HIS A 320 -20.37 10.14 -28.51
N GLY A 321 -19.81 9.32 -29.42
CA GLY A 321 -18.38 9.38 -29.82
C GLY A 321 -17.89 10.78 -30.19
N TYR A 322 -18.58 11.47 -31.09
CA TYR A 322 -18.21 12.81 -31.55
C TYR A 322 -18.28 13.86 -30.41
N GLY A 323 -19.26 13.74 -29.51
CA GLY A 323 -19.37 14.62 -28.35
C GLY A 323 -18.18 14.49 -27.39
N TRP A 324 -17.68 13.27 -27.18
CA TRP A 324 -16.49 13.02 -26.36
C TRP A 324 -15.20 13.45 -27.07
N GLU A 325 -15.10 13.27 -28.39
CA GLU A 325 -13.98 13.76 -29.19
C GLU A 325 -13.85 15.28 -29.11
N SER A 326 -14.97 15.99 -29.35
CA SER A 326 -15.04 17.45 -29.27
C SER A 326 -14.72 17.94 -27.86
N PHE A 327 -15.23 17.26 -26.82
CA PHE A 327 -14.90 17.61 -25.45
C PHE A 327 -13.41 17.46 -25.14
N ARG A 328 -12.82 16.32 -25.49
CA ARG A 328 -11.39 16.04 -25.33
C ARG A 328 -10.52 17.12 -25.98
N ALA A 329 -10.83 17.49 -27.23
CA ALA A 329 -10.13 18.56 -27.95
C ALA A 329 -10.25 19.93 -27.25
N ASN A 330 -11.35 20.17 -26.53
CA ASN A 330 -11.57 21.42 -25.79
C ASN A 330 -10.95 21.44 -24.39
N VAL A 331 -10.58 20.29 -23.80
CA VAL A 331 -10.06 20.21 -22.42
C VAL A 331 -8.86 21.14 -22.17
N PRO A 332 -7.83 21.22 -23.04
CA PRO A 332 -6.71 22.14 -22.82
C PRO A 332 -7.17 23.59 -22.67
N ARG A 333 -8.07 24.05 -23.53
CA ARG A 333 -8.64 25.41 -23.47
C ARG A 333 -9.44 25.63 -22.19
N LEU A 334 -10.23 24.62 -21.77
CA LEU A 334 -11.01 24.68 -20.52
C LEU A 334 -10.09 24.77 -19.30
N ARG A 335 -8.95 24.06 -19.28
CA ARG A 335 -7.94 24.15 -18.21
C ARG A 335 -7.32 25.55 -18.11
N VAL A 336 -6.94 26.14 -19.25
CA VAL A 336 -6.39 27.52 -19.30
C VAL A 336 -7.41 28.51 -18.77
N THR A 337 -8.64 28.46 -19.30
CA THR A 337 -9.73 29.37 -18.90
C THR A 337 -10.01 29.26 -17.40
N ALA A 338 -10.06 28.05 -16.86
CA ALA A 338 -10.33 27.82 -15.44
C ALA A 338 -9.16 28.20 -14.52
N THR A 339 -7.93 28.32 -15.05
CA THR A 339 -6.78 28.85 -14.30
C THR A 339 -6.82 30.37 -14.23
N SER A 340 -7.35 31.03 -15.27
CA SER A 340 -7.52 32.48 -15.31
C SER A 340 -8.76 32.99 -14.57
N ASP A 341 -9.71 32.12 -14.28
CA ASP A 341 -10.94 32.46 -13.58
C ASP A 341 -10.68 32.64 -12.07
N LYS A 342 -11.02 33.83 -11.55
CA LYS A 342 -10.86 34.17 -10.12
C LYS A 342 -11.84 33.40 -9.24
N GLU A 343 -12.99 32.98 -9.78
CA GLU A 343 -14.04 32.30 -9.01
C GLU A 343 -13.71 30.83 -8.76
N THR A 344 -12.99 30.18 -9.68
CA THR A 344 -12.53 28.79 -9.54
C THR A 344 -11.29 28.65 -8.66
N ASN A 345 -10.69 29.77 -8.25
CA ASN A 345 -9.46 29.82 -7.47
C ASN A 345 -8.32 28.99 -8.11
N GLY A 346 -8.32 28.87 -9.45
CA GLY A 346 -7.38 28.05 -10.22
C GLY A 346 -7.52 26.53 -10.04
N LYS A 347 -8.50 26.03 -9.26
CA LYS A 347 -8.67 24.59 -9.00
C LYS A 347 -9.58 23.96 -10.05
N TRP A 348 -8.99 23.51 -11.15
CA TRP A 348 -9.68 22.73 -12.18
C TRP A 348 -9.00 21.39 -12.42
N GLY A 349 -9.62 20.34 -11.88
CA GLY A 349 -9.20 18.95 -12.05
C GLY A 349 -8.36 18.48 -10.88
N LEU A 350 -8.06 17.18 -10.86
CA LEU A 350 -6.86 16.71 -10.17
C LEU A 350 -5.68 17.33 -10.92
N ARG A 351 -5.18 18.48 -10.46
CA ARG A 351 -3.75 18.74 -10.62
C ARG A 351 -3.10 17.74 -9.69
N ASP A 352 -2.58 16.65 -10.25
CA ASP A 352 -1.65 15.84 -9.47
C ASP A 352 -0.57 16.80 -8.96
N GLU A 353 -0.27 16.78 -7.67
CA GLU A 353 0.70 17.68 -7.01
C GLU A 353 2.08 17.71 -7.71
N GLN A 354 2.33 16.78 -8.65
CA GLN A 354 3.50 16.71 -9.51
C GLN A 354 3.44 17.59 -10.77
N GLU A 355 2.27 18.07 -11.22
CA GLU A 355 2.15 18.98 -12.38
C GLU A 355 2.53 20.44 -12.04
N GLU A 356 2.66 20.81 -10.76
CA GLU A 356 3.05 22.17 -10.33
C GLU A 356 4.49 22.58 -10.73
N GLY A 357 5.29 21.65 -11.26
CA GLY A 357 6.64 21.91 -11.78
C GLY A 357 6.78 21.95 -13.30
N GLY A 358 5.71 21.76 -14.07
CA GLY A 358 5.75 21.75 -15.53
C GLY A 358 5.57 23.15 -16.11
N HIS A 359 6.63 23.75 -16.63
CA HIS A 359 6.56 25.01 -17.38
C HIS A 359 5.59 24.82 -18.56
N VAL A 360 4.50 25.58 -18.60
CA VAL A 360 3.58 25.58 -19.74
C VAL A 360 4.36 26.10 -20.94
N CYS A 361 4.48 25.29 -21.99
CA CYS A 361 5.05 25.74 -23.26
C CYS A 361 4.09 26.77 -23.88
N GLU A 362 4.40 28.06 -23.71
CA GLU A 362 3.61 29.18 -24.24
C GLU A 362 3.57 29.23 -25.78
N THR A 363 4.35 28.39 -26.48
CA THR A 363 4.52 28.43 -27.93
C THR A 363 3.85 27.30 -28.70
N CYS A 364 2.98 26.48 -28.09
CA CYS A 364 2.13 25.57 -28.87
C CYS A 364 0.99 26.38 -29.53
N PRO A 365 1.01 26.60 -30.87
CA PRO A 365 -0.08 27.31 -31.53
C PRO A 365 -1.36 26.51 -31.34
N VAL A 366 -2.38 27.16 -30.77
CA VAL A 366 -3.74 26.61 -30.71
C VAL A 366 -4.20 26.40 -32.14
N VAL A 367 -4.17 25.14 -32.60
CA VAL A 367 -4.74 24.77 -33.90
C VAL A 367 -6.26 25.01 -33.79
N ASN A 368 -6.72 26.11 -34.38
CA ASN A 368 -8.14 26.34 -34.62
C ASN A 368 -8.64 25.24 -35.56
N ILE A 369 -9.18 24.16 -35.00
CA ILE A 369 -9.86 23.12 -35.77
C ILE A 369 -11.10 23.78 -36.39
N PRO A 370 -11.17 23.95 -37.73
CA PRO A 370 -12.34 24.54 -38.36
C PRO A 370 -13.55 23.62 -38.09
N ALA A 371 -14.70 24.21 -37.81
CA ALA A 371 -15.95 23.45 -37.70
C ALA A 371 -16.12 22.57 -38.95
N PRO A 372 -16.46 21.27 -38.81
CA PRO A 372 -16.56 20.39 -39.95
C PRO A 372 -17.62 20.93 -40.91
N ALA A 373 -17.20 21.26 -42.13
CA ALA A 373 -18.09 21.69 -43.18
C ALA A 373 -19.18 20.62 -43.40
N PRO A 374 -20.46 21.00 -43.56
CA PRO A 374 -21.54 20.06 -43.81
C PRO A 374 -21.21 19.24 -45.05
N LYS A 375 -21.02 17.92 -44.89
CA LYS A 375 -20.76 17.02 -46.01
C LYS A 375 -21.91 17.13 -47.02
N PRO A 376 -21.63 17.28 -48.32
CA PRO A 376 -22.67 17.27 -49.34
C PRO A 376 -23.38 15.91 -49.31
N LYS A 377 -24.72 15.94 -49.25
CA LYS A 377 -25.59 14.77 -49.31
C LYS A 377 -25.27 13.99 -50.59
N SER A 378 -24.57 12.86 -50.47
CA SER A 378 -24.38 11.95 -51.59
C SER A 378 -25.72 11.33 -51.94
N LYS A 379 -26.15 11.54 -53.20
CA LYS A 379 -27.33 10.90 -53.77
C LYS A 379 -27.13 9.39 -53.77
N SER A 380 -28.04 8.68 -53.11
CA SER A 380 -28.16 7.23 -53.15
C SER A 380 -28.45 6.76 -54.58
N GLN A 381 -27.51 6.02 -55.18
CA GLN A 381 -27.79 5.24 -56.38
C GLN A 381 -28.70 4.04 -56.04
N PRO A 382 -29.71 3.74 -56.88
CA PRO A 382 -30.57 2.60 -56.70
C PRO A 382 -29.84 1.33 -57.15
N THR A 383 -29.52 0.44 -56.22
CA THR A 383 -29.03 -0.90 -56.56
C THR A 383 -30.21 -1.84 -56.76
N THR A 384 -30.24 -2.37 -57.97
CA THR A 384 -31.24 -3.29 -58.51
C THR A 384 -31.25 -4.63 -57.78
N THR A 385 -32.48 -5.09 -57.60
CA THR A 385 -32.92 -6.40 -57.14
C THR A 385 -32.27 -7.55 -57.91
N THR A 386 -31.73 -8.55 -57.21
CA THR A 386 -31.83 -9.95 -57.65
C THR A 386 -32.12 -10.87 -56.48
N ALA A 387 -33.31 -11.47 -56.54
CA ALA A 387 -33.78 -12.47 -55.60
C ALA A 387 -33.11 -13.83 -55.86
N LYS A 388 -32.55 -14.45 -54.82
CA LYS A 388 -32.31 -15.90 -54.79
C LYS A 388 -33.00 -16.51 -53.57
N LYS A 389 -34.16 -17.11 -53.85
CA LYS A 389 -34.86 -18.07 -52.98
C LYS A 389 -33.90 -19.20 -52.58
N ARG A 390 -33.70 -19.40 -51.28
CA ARG A 390 -33.23 -20.68 -50.75
C ARG A 390 -34.08 -21.08 -49.55
N LYS A 391 -35.08 -21.93 -49.83
CA LYS A 391 -35.86 -22.66 -48.81
C LYS A 391 -34.92 -23.58 -48.03
N ARG A 392 -34.83 -23.41 -46.71
CA ARG A 392 -34.44 -24.50 -45.80
C ARG A 392 -35.45 -24.56 -44.65
N ARG A 393 -36.20 -25.66 -44.63
CA ARG A 393 -37.02 -26.13 -43.50
C ARG A 393 -36.07 -26.51 -42.37
N THR A 394 -36.25 -25.92 -41.20
CA THR A 394 -35.79 -26.49 -39.93
C THR A 394 -36.97 -26.45 -38.97
N LYS A 395 -37.47 -27.65 -38.64
CA LYS A 395 -38.46 -27.89 -37.60
C LYS A 395 -37.82 -27.61 -36.24
N SER A 396 -38.43 -26.76 -35.42
CA SER A 396 -38.17 -26.65 -33.99
C SER A 396 -39.25 -27.39 -33.19
N PRO A 397 -38.91 -28.04 -32.06
CA PRO A 397 -39.90 -28.63 -31.14
C PRO A 397 -40.48 -27.58 -30.16
N PRO A 398 -41.66 -27.85 -29.56
CA PRO A 398 -42.34 -26.92 -28.68
C PRO A 398 -41.75 -26.88 -27.26
N ALA A 399 -41.76 -25.68 -26.67
CA ALA A 399 -41.34 -25.41 -25.30
C ALA A 399 -42.40 -25.84 -24.26
N PRO A 400 -42.00 -26.28 -23.05
CA PRO A 400 -42.92 -26.56 -21.95
C PRO A 400 -43.32 -25.28 -21.18
N PRO A 401 -44.51 -25.26 -20.54
CA PRO A 401 -45.03 -24.09 -19.83
C PRO A 401 -44.41 -23.92 -18.44
N SER A 402 -44.15 -22.66 -18.08
CA SER A 402 -43.69 -22.23 -16.76
C SER A 402 -44.84 -22.19 -15.73
N PRO A 403 -44.60 -22.59 -14.46
CA PRO A 403 -45.63 -22.54 -13.44
C PRO A 403 -45.71 -21.14 -12.80
N LYS A 404 -46.95 -20.62 -12.74
CA LYS A 404 -47.34 -19.46 -11.93
C LYS A 404 -47.22 -19.82 -10.45
N ARG A 405 -46.47 -19.03 -9.68
CA ARG A 405 -46.49 -19.08 -8.21
C ARG A 405 -47.10 -17.79 -7.66
N HIS A 406 -48.28 -17.96 -7.06
CA HIS A 406 -48.91 -17.02 -6.15
C HIS A 406 -48.07 -16.89 -4.88
N HIS A 407 -47.78 -15.68 -4.42
CA HIS A 407 -47.69 -15.39 -3.00
C HIS A 407 -48.25 -13.99 -2.72
N SER A 408 -49.36 -14.01 -2.00
CA SER A 408 -49.97 -12.93 -1.25
C SER A 408 -48.96 -12.28 -0.31
N ILE A 409 -48.90 -10.94 -0.31
CA ILE A 409 -48.34 -10.19 0.81
C ILE A 409 -49.48 -9.36 1.41
N VAL A 410 -49.72 -9.68 2.67
CA VAL A 410 -50.68 -9.10 3.60
C VAL A 410 -50.29 -7.64 3.85
N ALA A 411 -51.28 -6.77 3.72
CA ALA A 411 -51.23 -5.39 4.18
C ALA A 411 -51.13 -5.37 5.72
N SER A 412 -50.19 -4.61 6.26
CA SER A 412 -50.22 -4.16 7.64
C SER A 412 -50.06 -2.66 7.67
N SER A 413 -51.20 -2.03 7.94
CA SER A 413 -51.39 -0.66 8.31
C SER A 413 -50.83 -0.44 9.71
N SER A 414 -49.98 0.57 9.89
CA SER A 414 -49.81 1.24 11.18
C SER A 414 -49.57 2.72 10.95
N LYS A 415 -50.57 3.48 11.40
CA LYS A 415 -50.69 4.93 11.55
C LYS A 415 -49.59 5.56 12.40
N GLY A 416 -49.41 6.87 12.19
CA GLY A 416 -48.89 7.84 13.17
C GLY A 416 -47.38 8.02 13.08
N ARG A 417 -46.80 9.21 13.13
CA ARG A 417 -47.27 10.51 13.60
C ARG A 417 -46.55 11.61 12.83
N ASP A 418 -47.32 12.63 12.54
CA ASP A 418 -46.92 13.99 12.26
C ASP A 418 -46.33 14.60 13.55
N ASP A 419 -45.15 15.18 13.48
CA ASP A 419 -44.73 16.22 14.43
C ASP A 419 -43.61 17.05 13.80
N SER A 420 -44.06 18.14 13.19
CA SER A 420 -43.29 19.34 12.95
C SER A 420 -42.68 19.86 14.25
N ARG A 421 -41.39 20.20 14.23
CA ARG A 421 -40.87 21.39 14.93
C ARG A 421 -39.48 21.72 14.43
N PHE A 422 -39.42 22.88 13.79
CA PHE A 422 -38.23 23.71 13.70
C PHE A 422 -37.70 23.92 15.12
N ASP A 423 -36.39 23.76 15.30
CA ASP A 423 -35.70 24.50 16.33
C ASP A 423 -34.40 25.05 15.75
N GLU A 424 -34.38 26.38 15.72
CA GLU A 424 -33.45 27.27 15.08
C GLU A 424 -32.84 28.08 16.21
N HIS A 425 -31.87 27.50 16.93
CA HIS A 425 -31.05 28.23 17.90
C HIS A 425 -29.81 27.41 18.22
N LEU A 426 -28.68 27.75 17.60
CA LEU A 426 -27.37 27.50 18.19
C LEU A 426 -26.62 28.83 18.20
N ASP A 427 -26.86 29.54 19.29
CA ASP A 427 -26.05 30.63 19.79
C ASP A 427 -24.60 30.16 19.98
N ASN A 428 -23.69 30.86 19.31
CA ASN A 428 -22.27 30.81 19.58
C ASN A 428 -22.02 31.48 20.93
N ILE A 429 -21.67 30.70 21.95
CA ILE A 429 -21.19 31.20 23.24
C ILE A 429 -19.80 30.64 23.53
N TYR A 430 -18.96 31.60 23.95
CA TYR A 430 -17.53 31.61 24.26
C TYR A 430 -17.04 30.63 25.33
N ASP A 431 -15.70 30.52 25.37
CA ASP A 431 -14.76 30.54 26.52
C ASP A 431 -13.76 29.36 26.52
N SER A 432 -12.49 29.50 26.93
CA SER A 432 -11.70 30.65 27.35
C SER A 432 -10.23 30.22 27.36
N ASP A 433 -9.34 31.19 27.11
CA ASP A 433 -7.94 31.20 27.53
C ASP A 433 -7.84 30.93 29.04
N PHE A 434 -7.18 29.85 29.46
CA PHE A 434 -6.48 29.84 30.75
C PHE A 434 -5.19 29.04 30.65
N SER A 435 -4.10 29.78 30.79
CA SER A 435 -2.73 29.34 30.99
C SER A 435 -2.53 28.76 32.40
N GLN A 436 -1.53 27.89 32.56
CA GLN A 436 -0.67 27.92 33.74
C GLN A 436 0.71 27.30 33.47
N VAL A 437 1.73 28.07 33.87
CA VAL A 437 3.15 27.75 33.92
C VAL A 437 3.40 26.95 35.20
N SER A 438 4.27 25.94 35.17
CA SER A 438 4.81 25.34 36.39
C SER A 438 6.33 25.31 36.33
N THR A 439 6.90 26.02 37.31
CA THR A 439 8.30 26.21 37.61
C THR A 439 8.95 24.98 38.26
N SER A 440 10.26 24.93 38.08
CA SER A 440 11.29 24.04 38.61
C SER A 440 11.13 23.52 40.06
N SER A 441 11.54 22.27 40.29
CA SER A 441 12.23 21.90 41.53
C SER A 441 13.62 21.31 41.22
N ASN A 442 14.61 21.83 41.94
CA ASN A 442 16.02 21.48 41.89
C ASN A 442 16.27 20.22 42.72
N HIS A 443 16.91 19.21 42.14
CA HIS A 443 17.75 18.29 42.91
C HIS A 443 19.10 18.08 42.21
N SER A 444 20.13 18.58 42.88
CA SER A 444 21.54 18.33 42.58
C SER A 444 21.86 16.84 42.64
N SER A 445 22.45 16.32 41.56
CA SER A 445 23.21 15.07 41.57
C SER A 445 24.38 15.18 40.59
N SER A 446 25.50 14.61 40.98
CA SER A 446 26.86 14.75 40.45
C SER A 446 27.00 14.78 38.93
N LYS A 447 27.84 15.71 38.47
CA LYS A 447 28.32 15.85 37.09
C LYS A 447 29.19 14.65 36.69
N THR A 448 28.59 13.58 36.20
CA THR A 448 29.19 12.76 35.14
C THR A 448 28.82 13.40 33.80
N ALA A 449 29.82 13.67 32.95
CA ALA A 449 29.63 14.25 31.63
C ALA A 449 28.57 13.45 30.86
N ALA A 450 27.39 14.04 30.70
CA ALA A 450 26.30 13.46 29.94
C ALA A 450 26.73 13.41 28.48
N LEU A 451 27.15 12.23 28.01
CA LEU A 451 27.03 11.90 26.60
C LEU A 451 25.58 12.18 26.20
N GLY A 452 25.39 13.12 25.27
CA GLY A 452 24.08 13.50 24.78
C GLY A 452 23.27 12.25 24.42
N SER A 453 22.03 12.18 24.88
CA SER A 453 21.13 11.05 24.64
C SER A 453 20.83 10.93 23.15
N PHE A 454 21.70 10.22 22.41
CA PHE A 454 21.47 9.92 21.00
C PHE A 454 20.37 8.85 20.90
N PRO A 455 19.35 9.03 20.03
CA PRO A 455 18.36 8.01 19.76
C PRO A 455 18.99 6.94 18.86
N LEU A 456 19.79 6.07 19.48
CA LEU A 456 20.44 4.88 18.90
C LEU A 456 19.87 3.57 19.46
N HIS A 457 18.80 3.64 20.26
CA HIS A 457 18.30 2.55 21.09
C HIS A 457 17.88 1.27 20.35
N GLY A 458 17.47 1.35 19.07
CA GLY A 458 16.97 0.19 18.35
C GLY A 458 18.05 -0.74 17.80
N LEU A 459 19.18 -0.19 17.30
CA LEU A 459 20.22 -1.00 16.67
C LEU A 459 21.15 -1.61 17.74
N LEU A 460 21.44 -0.85 18.81
CA LEU A 460 22.28 -1.32 19.91
C LEU A 460 21.70 -2.54 20.63
N GLN A 461 20.37 -2.71 20.65
CA GLN A 461 19.71 -3.88 21.23
C GLN A 461 19.97 -5.18 20.46
N HIS A 462 20.37 -5.10 19.19
CA HIS A 462 20.69 -6.26 18.37
C HIS A 462 22.18 -6.59 18.36
N LEU A 463 23.02 -5.71 18.92
CA LEU A 463 24.45 -5.97 19.01
C LEU A 463 24.74 -6.91 20.18
N PRO A 464 25.55 -7.98 19.98
CA PRO A 464 26.03 -8.80 21.07
C PRO A 464 26.71 -7.90 22.13
N PRO A 465 26.34 -8.01 23.41
CA PRO A 465 26.87 -7.15 24.46
C PRO A 465 28.41 -7.22 24.57
N GLU A 466 29.00 -8.34 24.15
CA GLU A 466 30.43 -8.59 24.17
C GLU A 466 31.21 -7.63 23.26
N ILE A 467 30.60 -7.11 22.18
CA ILE A 467 31.24 -6.15 21.25
C ILE A 467 31.51 -4.80 21.94
N PHE A 468 30.80 -4.49 23.03
CA PHE A 468 31.04 -3.26 23.79
C PHE A 468 32.15 -3.38 24.84
N THR A 469 32.66 -4.60 25.07
CA THR A 469 33.78 -4.82 25.99
C THR A 469 35.07 -4.87 25.16
N PRO A 470 36.06 -4.00 25.44
CA PRO A 470 37.35 -4.06 24.76
C PRO A 470 37.94 -5.47 24.88
N PRO A 471 38.37 -6.10 23.78
CA PRO A 471 38.89 -7.46 23.85
C PRO A 471 40.21 -7.43 24.62
N THR A 472 40.35 -8.31 25.60
CA THR A 472 41.60 -8.45 26.38
C THR A 472 42.40 -9.61 25.83
N LEU A 473 43.65 -9.40 25.46
CA LEU A 473 44.56 -10.47 25.07
C LEU A 473 44.95 -11.29 26.31
N PRO A 474 44.63 -12.58 26.44
CA PRO A 474 44.96 -13.33 27.65
C PRO A 474 46.47 -13.63 27.74
N ALA A 475 46.97 -13.94 28.94
CA ALA A 475 48.41 -14.19 29.16
C ALA A 475 48.98 -15.37 28.36
N ASN A 476 48.14 -16.33 27.96
CA ASN A 476 48.52 -17.45 27.09
C ASN A 476 48.51 -17.10 25.59
N MET A 477 48.30 -15.83 25.24
CA MET A 477 48.26 -15.32 23.86
C MET A 477 47.17 -15.95 22.99
N LEU A 478 46.19 -16.62 23.60
CA LEU A 478 45.09 -17.30 22.94
C LEU A 478 43.77 -16.60 23.27
N TRP A 479 43.24 -15.84 22.32
CA TRP A 479 41.95 -15.19 22.45
C TRP A 479 40.87 -15.99 21.72
N GLN A 480 39.75 -16.27 22.41
CA GLN A 480 38.58 -16.91 21.83
C GLN A 480 37.44 -15.90 21.72
N CYS A 481 36.72 -15.90 20.60
CA CYS A 481 35.62 -14.97 20.40
C CYS A 481 34.50 -15.20 21.42
N PRO A 482 34.14 -14.19 22.23
CA PRO A 482 33.14 -14.34 23.29
C PRO A 482 31.69 -14.28 22.77
N VAL A 483 31.47 -13.88 21.52
CA VAL A 483 30.13 -13.69 20.94
C VAL A 483 29.31 -14.97 21.02
N GLY A 484 28.06 -14.84 21.49
CA GLY A 484 27.15 -15.95 21.71
C GLY A 484 27.48 -16.78 22.95
N GLY A 485 28.16 -16.18 23.95
CA GLY A 485 28.63 -16.92 25.13
C GLY A 485 29.75 -17.91 24.80
N GLY A 486 30.62 -17.58 23.84
CA GLY A 486 31.74 -18.41 23.42
C GLY A 486 31.39 -19.52 22.43
N THR A 487 30.19 -19.51 21.84
CA THR A 487 29.79 -20.47 20.80
C THR A 487 30.51 -20.24 19.47
N CYS A 488 31.06 -19.05 19.25
CA CYS A 488 31.91 -18.79 18.10
C CYS A 488 33.22 -19.57 18.25
N SER A 489 33.52 -20.45 17.29
CA SER A 489 34.74 -21.27 17.30
C SER A 489 35.99 -20.52 16.82
N TYR A 490 35.90 -19.21 16.60
CA TYR A 490 37.02 -18.42 16.12
C TYR A 490 38.02 -18.15 17.25
N VAL A 491 39.28 -18.49 16.98
CA VAL A 491 40.38 -18.40 17.93
C VAL A 491 41.54 -17.66 17.28
N ILE A 492 42.11 -16.69 17.99
CA ILE A 492 43.32 -15.97 17.61
C ILE A 492 44.44 -16.48 18.52
N ASN A 493 45.47 -17.05 17.91
CA ASN A 493 46.73 -17.36 18.59
C ASN A 493 47.78 -16.32 18.14
N MET A 494 48.15 -15.39 19.01
CA MET A 494 49.10 -14.32 18.65
C MET A 494 50.53 -14.86 18.42
N CYS A 495 50.88 -16.02 18.99
CA CYS A 495 52.16 -16.69 18.73
C CYS A 495 52.15 -17.50 17.42
N ARG A 496 50.97 -17.76 16.84
CA ARG A 496 50.81 -18.53 15.60
C ARG A 496 49.56 -18.08 14.85
N LEU A 497 49.62 -16.89 14.27
CA LEU A 497 48.52 -16.36 13.48
C LEU A 497 48.21 -17.27 12.28
N SER A 498 46.92 -17.47 12.02
CA SER A 498 46.48 -18.19 10.82
C SER A 498 46.72 -17.34 9.56
N VAL A 499 46.75 -18.01 8.41
CA VAL A 499 46.86 -17.35 7.10
C VAL A 499 45.72 -16.35 6.90
N ASP A 500 44.50 -16.69 7.35
CA ASP A 500 43.33 -15.81 7.27
C ASP A 500 43.51 -14.55 8.12
N ASN A 501 44.05 -14.69 9.35
CA ASN A 501 44.32 -13.55 10.22
C ASN A 501 45.36 -12.62 9.59
N LEU A 502 46.44 -13.18 9.02
CA LEU A 502 47.45 -12.41 8.32
C LEU A 502 46.88 -11.71 7.08
N GLY A 503 45.99 -12.36 6.33
CA GLY A 503 45.30 -11.77 5.19
C GLY A 503 44.44 -10.56 5.57
N LEU A 504 43.72 -10.63 6.69
CA LEU A 504 42.91 -9.53 7.20
C LEU A 504 43.78 -8.34 7.66
N VAL A 505 44.88 -8.62 8.36
CA VAL A 505 45.77 -7.58 8.92
C VAL A 505 46.54 -6.86 7.82
N ARG A 506 47.02 -7.57 6.78
CA ARG A 506 47.75 -6.96 5.64
C ARG A 506 46.96 -5.87 4.92
N MET A 507 45.63 -5.91 5.01
CA MET A 507 44.76 -4.89 4.41
C MET A 507 44.60 -3.63 5.26
N ARG A 508 44.98 -3.67 6.55
CA ARG A 508 44.68 -2.63 7.55
C ARG A 508 45.90 -2.09 8.28
N VAL A 509 46.98 -2.85 8.35
CA VAL A 509 48.20 -2.53 9.10
C VAL A 509 49.41 -2.55 8.17
N PRO A 510 50.39 -1.64 8.33
CA PRO A 510 51.62 -1.65 7.55
C PRO A 510 52.38 -2.99 7.65
N ASN A 511 53.02 -3.41 6.54
CA ASN A 511 53.75 -4.68 6.46
C ASN A 511 54.86 -4.78 7.52
N ASP A 512 55.57 -3.71 7.81
CA ASP A 512 56.64 -3.68 8.81
C ASP A 512 56.14 -4.09 10.21
N SER A 513 54.88 -3.80 10.53
CA SER A 513 54.27 -4.21 11.81
C SER A 513 53.93 -5.68 11.84
N ILE A 514 53.60 -6.25 10.68
CA ILE A 514 53.34 -7.68 10.53
C ILE A 514 54.66 -8.44 10.64
N ASP A 515 55.72 -7.95 9.99
CA ASP A 515 57.06 -8.52 10.09
C ASP A 515 57.57 -8.47 11.53
N TYR A 516 57.35 -7.36 12.23
CA TYR A 516 57.63 -7.24 13.67
C TYR A 516 56.90 -8.30 14.50
N LEU A 517 55.61 -8.52 14.24
CA LEU A 517 54.82 -9.54 14.95
C LEU A 517 55.32 -10.96 14.64
N LEU A 518 55.70 -11.24 13.39
CA LEU A 518 56.17 -12.55 12.95
C LEU A 518 57.56 -12.91 13.48
N ASN A 519 58.39 -11.92 13.79
CA ASN A 519 59.71 -12.13 14.39
C ASN A 519 59.64 -12.60 15.85
N ASN A 520 58.48 -12.50 16.52
CA ASN A 520 58.25 -12.93 17.91
C ASN A 520 59.14 -12.26 18.97
N ASP A 521 59.78 -11.13 18.66
CA ASP A 521 60.66 -10.38 19.58
C ASP A 521 59.92 -9.31 20.42
N TRP A 522 58.59 -9.44 20.51
CA TRP A 522 57.71 -8.46 21.15
C TRP A 522 57.30 -8.85 22.58
N LYS A 523 56.83 -7.87 23.36
CA LYS A 523 56.39 -8.07 24.75
C LYS A 523 54.86 -8.09 24.85
N TYR A 524 54.30 -8.70 25.89
CA TYR A 524 52.84 -8.80 26.09
C TYR A 524 52.12 -7.43 26.09
N ASN A 525 52.77 -6.39 26.63
CA ASN A 525 52.22 -5.03 26.66
C ASN A 525 52.73 -4.15 25.51
N ASP A 526 53.23 -4.75 24.44
CA ASP A 526 53.68 -3.99 23.27
C ASP A 526 52.47 -3.35 22.56
N GLU A 527 52.52 -2.03 22.41
CA GLU A 527 51.44 -1.25 21.80
C GLU A 527 51.17 -1.66 20.34
N GLN A 528 52.22 -2.03 19.61
CA GLN A 528 52.12 -2.46 18.21
C GLN A 528 51.42 -3.81 18.11
N VAL A 529 51.74 -4.74 19.01
CA VAL A 529 51.08 -6.06 19.09
C VAL A 529 49.61 -5.92 19.46
N MET A 530 49.30 -5.08 20.45
CA MET A 530 47.91 -4.82 20.85
C MET A 530 47.12 -4.17 19.73
N THR A 531 47.72 -3.27 18.96
CA THR A 531 47.10 -2.66 17.78
C THR A 531 46.75 -3.71 16.73
N ILE A 532 47.67 -4.62 16.41
CA ILE A 532 47.41 -5.72 15.46
C ILE A 532 46.31 -6.64 15.99
N PHE A 533 46.37 -7.00 17.27
CA PHE A 533 45.34 -7.80 17.93
C PHE A 533 43.95 -7.18 17.80
N TYR A 534 43.80 -5.88 18.09
CA TYR A 534 42.53 -5.18 17.94
C TYR A 534 42.03 -5.16 16.51
N GLU A 535 42.91 -5.01 15.52
CA GLU A 535 42.52 -5.04 14.11
C GLU A 535 42.03 -6.44 13.65
N ILE A 536 42.65 -7.52 14.13
CA ILE A 536 42.18 -8.89 13.88
C ILE A 536 40.79 -9.09 14.50
N VAL A 537 40.62 -8.69 15.78
CA VAL A 537 39.33 -8.84 16.48
C VAL A 537 38.24 -8.01 15.78
N ASN A 538 38.52 -6.76 15.42
CA ASN A 538 37.58 -5.90 14.71
C ASN A 538 37.16 -6.50 13.36
N ALA A 539 38.11 -7.03 12.59
CA ALA A 539 37.81 -7.68 11.33
C ALA A 539 36.91 -8.91 11.52
N HIS A 540 37.11 -9.68 12.60
CA HIS A 540 36.24 -10.79 12.94
C HIS A 540 34.85 -10.33 13.41
N TRP A 541 34.76 -9.29 14.24
CA TRP A 541 33.47 -8.72 14.67
C TRP A 541 32.64 -8.22 13.50
N GLU A 542 33.26 -7.68 12.44
CA GLU A 542 32.54 -7.31 11.21
C GLU A 542 31.84 -8.50 10.54
N VAL A 543 32.32 -9.74 10.73
CA VAL A 543 31.63 -10.95 10.26
C VAL A 543 30.33 -11.14 11.02
N HIS A 544 30.36 -11.08 12.36
CA HIS A 544 29.16 -11.17 13.19
C HIS A 544 28.17 -10.04 12.91
N LEU A 545 28.66 -8.81 12.76
CA LEU A 545 27.80 -7.69 12.39
C LEU A 545 27.12 -7.94 11.04
N ARG A 546 27.83 -8.47 10.05
CA ARG A 546 27.28 -8.79 8.73
C ARG A 546 26.24 -9.91 8.78
N GLU A 547 26.45 -10.94 9.60
CA GLU A 547 25.47 -12.00 9.86
C GLU A 547 24.18 -11.44 10.47
N LEU A 548 24.31 -10.39 11.29
CA LEU A 548 23.19 -9.65 11.88
C LEU A 548 22.62 -8.59 10.93
N ASP A 549 23.07 -8.51 9.68
CA ASP A 549 22.67 -7.49 8.70
C ASP A 549 23.05 -6.05 9.10
N ILE A 550 24.11 -5.88 9.89
CA ILE A 550 24.65 -4.62 10.38
C ILE A 550 26.03 -4.37 9.76
N ARG A 551 26.30 -3.12 9.38
CA ARG A 551 27.60 -2.64 8.90
C ARG A 551 28.13 -1.59 9.87
N TYR A 552 29.39 -1.74 10.25
CA TYR A 552 30.16 -0.72 10.95
C TYR A 552 30.75 0.26 9.92
N MET A 553 30.56 1.56 10.14
CA MET A 553 31.06 2.63 9.29
C MET A 553 31.94 3.56 10.13
N ARG A 554 33.23 3.65 9.79
CA ARG A 554 34.19 4.60 10.38
C ARG A 554 34.23 5.84 9.49
N GLY A 555 33.88 7.01 10.02
CA GLY A 555 33.86 8.27 9.28
C GLY A 555 34.44 9.41 10.12
N GLY A 556 35.71 9.76 9.88
CA GLY A 556 36.44 10.75 10.68
C GLY A 556 36.47 10.36 12.16
N ASP A 557 36.15 11.31 13.03
CA ASP A 557 36.09 11.12 14.49
C ASP A 557 34.83 10.37 14.97
N ALA A 558 33.90 10.03 14.05
CA ALA A 558 32.64 9.38 14.40
C ALA A 558 32.55 7.94 13.84
N SER A 559 32.18 7.02 14.73
CA SER A 559 31.83 5.65 14.39
C SER A 559 30.31 5.48 14.42
N SER A 560 29.74 4.81 13.41
CA SER A 560 28.31 4.53 13.37
C SER A 560 28.00 3.12 12.88
N PHE A 561 26.89 2.56 13.36
CA PHE A 561 26.35 1.29 12.89
C PHE A 561 25.14 1.56 11.98
N GLN A 562 25.05 0.85 10.87
CA GLN A 562 23.96 0.98 9.90
C GLN A 562 23.47 -0.41 9.46
N TRP A 563 22.18 -0.58 9.27
CA TRP A 563 21.66 -1.81 8.66
C TRP A 563 22.13 -1.90 7.19
N ILE A 564 22.62 -3.07 6.78
CA ILE A 564 22.98 -3.36 5.39
C ILE A 564 21.71 -3.38 4.53
N HIS A 565 20.63 -4.02 5.01
CA HIS A 565 19.33 -4.00 4.36
C HIS A 565 18.25 -3.43 5.31
N PRO A 566 18.17 -2.10 5.46
CA PRO A 566 17.28 -1.45 6.42
C PRO A 566 15.80 -1.85 6.31
N TRP A 567 15.34 -2.24 5.13
CA TRP A 567 13.96 -2.68 4.86
C TRP A 567 13.59 -4.05 5.42
N ARG A 568 14.56 -4.86 5.83
CA ARG A 568 14.31 -6.16 6.48
C ARG A 568 13.90 -6.00 7.94
N GLN A 569 14.19 -4.85 8.54
CA GLN A 569 13.95 -4.58 9.96
C GLN A 569 12.59 -3.92 10.20
N LYS A 570 11.91 -4.29 11.29
CA LYS A 570 10.63 -3.67 11.68
C LYS A 570 10.84 -2.70 12.85
N PRO A 571 10.21 -1.52 12.86
CA PRO A 571 9.34 -0.96 11.83
C PRO A 571 10.12 -0.21 10.74
N TRP A 572 9.97 -0.61 9.48
CA TRP A 572 10.45 0.12 8.30
C TRP A 572 9.29 0.77 7.54
N PRO A 573 9.45 1.98 6.98
CA PRO A 573 10.61 2.88 7.11
C PRO A 573 10.66 3.63 8.43
N THR A 574 11.88 3.78 8.99
CA THR A 574 12.09 4.54 10.23
C THR A 574 11.73 6.03 10.02
N LYS A 575 11.29 6.71 11.09
CA LYS A 575 10.96 8.16 11.04
C LYS A 575 12.12 9.00 10.47
N LYS A 576 13.37 8.69 10.87
CA LYS A 576 14.58 9.36 10.37
C LYS A 576 14.78 9.17 8.86
N TRP A 577 14.54 7.97 8.34
CA TRP A 577 14.64 7.73 6.90
C TRP A 577 13.59 8.54 6.13
N ARG A 578 12.34 8.58 6.62
CA ARG A 578 11.29 9.43 6.03
C ARG A 578 11.68 10.92 6.05
N GLN A 579 12.27 11.39 7.15
CA GLN A 579 12.74 12.77 7.27
C GLN A 579 13.94 13.08 6.35
N LYS A 580 14.90 12.15 6.23
CA LYS A 580 16.03 12.27 5.31
C LYS A 580 15.57 12.31 3.84
N GLN A 581 14.60 11.49 3.47
CA GLN A 581 13.99 11.53 2.14
C GLN A 581 13.27 12.85 1.88
N ARG A 582 12.48 13.35 2.85
CA ARG A 582 11.85 14.68 2.75
C ARG A 582 12.88 15.80 2.57
N ARG A 583 13.98 15.78 3.33
CA ARG A 583 15.07 16.77 3.18
C ARG A 583 15.76 16.66 1.83
N ALA A 584 16.06 15.45 1.36
CA ALA A 584 16.67 15.24 0.05
C ALA A 584 15.75 15.72 -1.10
N GLN A 585 14.44 15.46 -1.00
CA GLN A 585 13.44 15.99 -1.93
C GLN A 585 13.38 17.52 -1.89
N GLN A 586 13.40 18.13 -0.70
CA GLN A 586 13.43 19.59 -0.53
C GLN A 586 14.72 20.21 -1.11
N SER A 587 15.88 19.62 -0.87
CA SER A 587 17.15 20.09 -1.44
C SER A 587 17.19 19.95 -2.96
N ALA A 588 16.67 18.85 -3.51
CA ALA A 588 16.57 18.67 -4.96
C ALA A 588 15.62 19.69 -5.61
N LEU A 589 14.52 20.05 -4.93
CA LEU A 589 13.62 21.12 -5.36
C LEU A 589 14.28 22.51 -5.26
N ALA A 590 15.09 22.77 -4.23
CA ALA A 590 15.81 24.03 -4.08
C ALA A 590 16.89 24.20 -5.17
N MET A 591 17.71 23.17 -5.43
CA MET A 591 18.72 23.21 -6.50
C MET A 591 18.12 23.41 -7.90
N LYS A 592 16.90 22.90 -8.13
CA LYS A 592 16.17 23.18 -9.38
C LYS A 592 15.69 24.63 -9.50
N ARG A 593 15.48 25.35 -8.39
CA ARG A 593 15.10 26.76 -8.39
C ARG A 593 16.28 27.71 -8.56
N GLU A 594 17.48 27.28 -8.17
CA GLU A 594 18.68 28.12 -8.14
C GLU A 594 19.58 27.95 -9.38
N SER A 595 19.25 27.08 -10.33
CA SER A 595 19.96 27.04 -11.62
C SER A 595 19.42 28.16 -12.52
N PRO A 596 20.13 29.29 -12.69
CA PRO A 596 19.71 30.32 -13.62
C PRO A 596 19.97 29.79 -15.04
N GLU A 597 19.00 29.95 -15.92
CA GLU A 597 19.16 29.64 -17.33
C GLU A 597 20.33 30.45 -17.92
N VAL A 598 21.27 29.73 -18.55
CA VAL A 598 22.28 30.27 -19.46
C VAL A 598 21.82 29.97 -20.88
#